data_AF-A0A671X5C5-F1
#
_entry.id   AF-A0A671X5C5-F1
#
_cell.length_a   1.000
_cell.length_b   1.000
_cell.length_c   1.000
_cell.angle_alpha   90.00
_cell.angle_beta   90.00
_cell.angle_gamma   90.00
#
_symmetry.space_group_name_H-M   'P 1'
#
loop_
_entity.id
_entity.type
_entity.pdbx_description
1 polymer ?
#
loop_
_entity_poly.entity_id
_entity_poly.type
_entity_poly.pdbx_seq_one_letter_code
_entity_poly.pdbx_strand_id
1 'polypeptide(L)'
;TGPLAATDHNGDNTTAMLREWLKRAQHVYHYVEWRPMEEPRSYTDEWGPKHWPPSRFNHVMKLRQAALKSARERWADYILFVDSDNLLTNPRVLNLLMAENLTLVAPMLESRSLYSNFWCGITPQGYYKRTPDYQPIREWKRLGCYPVPMVHSTYLLDLRRESSKDLAFYPPHPDYSWAFDDIMVFAFSARQAAVQMYVCNREHYGFLPVPLKAQQNVDDESESFIHTITEIFLINLKRRLERRTRMFKTMTALGLHPTLTDAVDGKALNSSQLQALGIEMMPHYKDPYSGRVLTRGEIGCFLSHHSLWVQVLERGLDRVLVLEDDVRFEPRFKRRLQAIMEDIDKAQLDWDLIYVGRKRMQVQQPEQSVDGVNNLVVADYSYWTLGYALSQQGARKLLAADPFTRMLPVDEFLPVMFNKHPNTDYMSYFEPRDLKAFSVEPLLIYPTHYTGEPGYISDTETSTIWDDEAVATDWDRQHARKTAQQGRIHQVAQNSVTGDSPPPAARASRDEL
;
A
#
# COMPACT_ATOMS: atom_id res chain seq x y z
N THR A 1 24.91 0.46 -20.56
CA THR A 1 24.38 -0.75 -19.89
C THR A 1 24.00 -1.77 -20.96
N GLY A 2 24.09 -3.06 -20.65
CA GLY A 2 23.65 -4.11 -21.58
C GLY A 2 22.92 -5.23 -20.82
N PRO A 3 21.59 -5.34 -20.95
CA PRO A 3 20.82 -6.34 -20.22
C PRO A 3 21.07 -7.74 -20.77
N LEU A 4 21.06 -8.71 -19.87
CA LEU A 4 20.94 -10.12 -20.19
C LEU A 4 19.63 -10.61 -19.61
N ALA A 5 18.72 -11.03 -20.47
CA ALA A 5 17.40 -11.53 -20.12
C ALA A 5 17.28 -13.01 -20.51
N ALA A 6 16.96 -13.86 -19.55
CA ALA A 6 16.61 -15.26 -19.79
C ALA A 6 15.16 -15.46 -19.35
N THR A 7 14.40 -16.25 -20.12
CA THR A 7 13.04 -16.66 -19.76
C THR A 7 12.98 -18.17 -19.87
N ASP A 8 12.45 -18.84 -18.86
CA ASP A 8 12.36 -20.29 -18.81
C ASP A 8 11.01 -20.75 -18.25
N HIS A 9 10.57 -21.95 -18.64
CA HIS A 9 9.39 -22.61 -18.07
C HIS A 9 8.15 -21.70 -17.96
N ASN A 10 7.90 -20.89 -19.00
CA ASN A 10 6.87 -19.86 -18.97
C ASN A 10 5.47 -20.51 -19.12
N GLY A 11 4.60 -20.30 -18.13
CA GLY A 11 3.18 -20.68 -18.20
C GLY A 11 2.28 -19.62 -18.82
N ASP A 12 2.82 -18.44 -19.13
CA ASP A 12 2.11 -17.24 -19.54
C ASP A 12 2.72 -16.61 -20.81
N ASN A 13 2.40 -15.33 -21.07
CA ASN A 13 2.85 -14.60 -22.26
C ASN A 13 4.21 -13.90 -22.10
N THR A 14 5.01 -14.24 -21.08
CA THR A 14 6.28 -13.57 -20.74
C THR A 14 7.23 -13.46 -21.92
N THR A 15 7.44 -14.57 -22.66
CA THR A 15 8.34 -14.57 -23.83
C THR A 15 7.89 -13.59 -24.92
N ALA A 16 6.59 -13.52 -25.21
CA ALA A 16 6.07 -12.62 -26.24
C ALA A 16 6.14 -11.16 -25.79
N MET A 17 5.82 -10.88 -24.51
CA MET A 17 5.92 -9.54 -23.92
C MET A 17 7.35 -9.02 -23.97
N LEU A 18 8.33 -9.83 -23.54
CA LEU A 18 9.74 -9.45 -23.60
C LEU A 18 10.23 -9.26 -25.03
N ARG A 19 9.79 -10.11 -25.97
CA ARG A 19 10.10 -9.94 -27.40
C ARG A 19 9.58 -8.59 -27.93
N GLU A 20 8.36 -8.21 -27.59
CA GLU A 20 7.78 -6.93 -28.01
C GLU A 20 8.48 -5.74 -27.37
N TRP A 21 8.81 -5.83 -26.07
CA TRP A 21 9.61 -4.82 -25.39
C TRP A 21 10.99 -4.66 -26.04
N LEU A 22 11.67 -5.77 -26.34
CA LEU A 22 12.99 -5.75 -26.98
C LEU A 22 12.97 -5.08 -28.35
N LYS A 23 11.95 -5.30 -29.18
CA LYS A 23 11.83 -4.60 -30.46
C LYS A 23 11.87 -3.08 -30.30
N ARG A 24 11.25 -2.57 -29.22
CA ARG A 24 11.15 -1.14 -28.94
C ARG A 24 12.35 -0.61 -28.19
N ALA A 25 12.90 -1.36 -27.24
CA ALA A 25 13.88 -0.85 -26.29
C ALA A 25 15.33 -1.25 -26.61
N GLN A 26 15.60 -2.30 -27.41
CA GLN A 26 16.97 -2.79 -27.62
C GLN A 26 17.97 -1.71 -28.03
N HIS A 27 17.53 -0.72 -28.80
CA HIS A 27 18.36 0.37 -29.32
C HIS A 27 18.87 1.34 -28.23
N VAL A 28 18.25 1.36 -27.05
CA VAL A 28 18.69 2.20 -25.92
C VAL A 28 19.82 1.54 -25.12
N TYR A 29 20.09 0.26 -25.38
CA TYR A 29 21.15 -0.50 -24.73
C TYR A 29 22.35 -0.65 -25.65
N HIS A 30 23.54 -0.70 -25.05
CA HIS A 30 24.76 -0.95 -25.80
C HIS A 30 24.77 -2.35 -26.43
N TYR A 31 24.17 -3.31 -25.73
CA TYR A 31 24.06 -4.70 -26.12
C TYR A 31 22.91 -5.37 -25.38
N VAL A 32 22.25 -6.34 -26.01
CA VAL A 32 21.24 -7.16 -25.35
C VAL A 32 21.54 -8.63 -25.63
N GLU A 33 21.54 -9.44 -24.58
CA GLU A 33 21.52 -10.90 -24.70
C GLU A 33 20.16 -11.42 -24.24
N TRP A 34 19.47 -12.11 -25.14
CA TRP A 34 18.16 -12.70 -24.85
C TRP A 34 18.19 -14.21 -25.09
N ARG A 35 17.81 -14.98 -24.07
CA ARG A 35 17.76 -16.45 -24.09
C ARG A 35 16.35 -16.95 -23.78
N PRO A 36 15.45 -17.00 -24.78
CA PRO A 36 14.11 -17.52 -24.58
C PRO A 36 14.09 -19.05 -24.52
N MET A 37 13.35 -19.60 -23.57
CA MET A 37 13.00 -21.01 -23.50
C MET A 37 11.49 -21.15 -23.24
N GLU A 38 10.76 -21.51 -24.29
CA GLU A 38 9.30 -21.72 -24.22
C GLU A 38 8.94 -23.13 -23.72
N GLU A 39 9.82 -24.12 -23.94
CA GLU A 39 9.62 -25.50 -23.50
C GLU A 39 10.90 -26.05 -22.84
N PRO A 40 10.78 -26.92 -21.82
CA PRO A 40 9.53 -27.36 -21.19
C PRO A 40 8.90 -26.24 -20.33
N ARG A 41 7.58 -26.27 -20.15
CA ARG A 41 6.84 -25.30 -19.29
C ARG A 41 6.90 -25.57 -17.79
N SER A 42 7.39 -26.74 -17.41
CA SER A 42 7.40 -27.21 -16.02
C SER A 42 8.59 -28.13 -15.76
N TYR A 43 9.06 -28.17 -14.52
CA TYR A 43 10.04 -29.15 -14.07
C TYR A 43 9.37 -30.50 -13.74
N THR A 44 10.03 -31.62 -14.01
CA THR A 44 9.44 -32.96 -13.83
C THR A 44 9.16 -33.33 -12.37
N ASP A 45 9.88 -32.71 -11.44
CA ASP A 45 9.80 -32.88 -9.99
C ASP A 45 9.03 -31.73 -9.31
N GLU A 46 8.36 -30.87 -10.08
CA GLU A 46 7.45 -29.87 -9.54
C GLU A 46 6.00 -30.36 -9.50
N TRP A 47 5.22 -29.89 -8.53
CA TRP A 47 3.78 -30.17 -8.43
C TRP A 47 2.93 -28.93 -8.72
N GLY A 48 3.56 -27.81 -9.06
CA GLY A 48 2.90 -26.55 -9.35
C GLY A 48 3.91 -25.42 -9.64
N PRO A 49 3.47 -24.30 -10.24
CA PRO A 49 4.35 -23.24 -10.73
C PRO A 49 5.13 -22.53 -9.61
N LYS A 50 4.62 -22.57 -8.37
CA LYS A 50 5.27 -21.97 -7.19
C LYS A 50 6.07 -22.96 -6.35
N HIS A 51 6.17 -24.22 -6.76
CA HIS A 51 7.09 -25.16 -6.15
C HIS A 51 8.51 -24.95 -6.66
N TRP A 52 9.49 -24.84 -5.75
CA TRP A 52 10.91 -24.71 -6.10
C TRP A 52 11.66 -26.02 -5.81
N PRO A 53 11.64 -26.99 -6.74
CA PRO A 53 12.38 -28.23 -6.58
C PRO A 53 13.89 -28.05 -6.87
N PRO A 54 14.74 -29.02 -6.49
CA PRO A 54 16.19 -28.96 -6.73
C PRO A 54 16.57 -28.76 -8.21
N SER A 55 15.79 -29.32 -9.15
CA SER A 55 16.01 -29.13 -10.58
C SER A 55 15.91 -27.66 -11.00
N ARG A 56 14.93 -26.92 -10.46
CA ARG A 56 14.72 -25.49 -10.68
C ARG A 56 15.85 -24.67 -10.10
N PHE A 57 16.22 -24.92 -8.84
CA PHE A 57 17.37 -24.25 -8.22
C PHE A 57 18.66 -24.44 -9.04
N ASN A 58 18.93 -25.66 -9.51
CA ASN A 58 20.08 -25.96 -10.35
C ASN A 58 20.05 -25.16 -11.66
N HIS A 59 18.90 -25.08 -12.32
CA HIS A 59 18.74 -24.32 -13.55
C HIS A 59 18.97 -22.82 -13.34
N VAL A 60 18.33 -22.21 -12.34
CA VAL A 60 18.48 -20.77 -12.03
C VAL A 60 19.92 -20.43 -11.66
N MET A 61 20.60 -21.27 -10.85
CA MET A 61 22.01 -21.07 -10.53
C MET A 61 22.91 -21.09 -11.77
N LYS A 62 22.66 -21.99 -12.74
CA LYS A 62 23.38 -22.01 -14.02
C LYS A 62 23.13 -20.75 -14.86
N LEU A 63 21.89 -20.24 -14.86
CA LEU A 63 21.56 -18.98 -15.55
C LEU A 63 22.27 -17.79 -14.90
N ARG A 64 22.21 -17.65 -13.58
CA ARG A 64 22.94 -16.59 -12.83
C ARG A 64 24.46 -16.69 -13.05
N GLN A 65 25.02 -17.90 -13.04
CA GLN A 65 26.43 -18.13 -13.33
C GLN A 65 26.81 -17.73 -14.76
N ALA A 66 25.99 -18.07 -15.74
CA ALA A 66 26.22 -17.68 -17.13
C ALA A 66 26.17 -16.16 -17.30
N ALA A 67 25.26 -15.47 -16.60
CA ALA A 67 25.19 -14.01 -16.60
C ALA A 67 26.45 -13.38 -15.98
N LEU A 68 26.91 -13.88 -14.84
CA LEU A 68 28.16 -13.43 -14.20
C LEU A 68 29.36 -13.62 -15.13
N LYS A 69 29.45 -14.77 -15.81
CA LYS A 69 30.51 -15.07 -16.79
C LYS A 69 30.46 -14.11 -17.98
N SER A 70 29.28 -13.90 -18.58
CA SER A 70 29.10 -12.98 -19.71
C SER A 70 29.50 -11.55 -19.35
N ALA A 71 29.14 -11.07 -18.15
CA ALA A 71 29.55 -9.74 -17.68
C ALA A 71 31.07 -9.60 -17.54
N ARG A 72 31.75 -10.61 -16.99
CA ARG A 72 33.22 -10.63 -16.89
C ARG A 72 33.90 -10.66 -18.26
N GLU A 73 33.41 -11.50 -19.18
CA GLU A 73 33.93 -11.61 -20.56
C GLU A 73 33.77 -10.30 -21.36
N ARG A 74 32.78 -9.49 -20.97
CA ARG A 74 32.50 -8.18 -21.57
C ARG A 74 33.14 -7.01 -20.83
N TRP A 75 34.00 -7.30 -19.84
CA TRP A 75 34.71 -6.27 -19.08
C TRP A 75 33.76 -5.28 -18.40
N ALA A 76 32.60 -5.75 -17.94
CA ALA A 76 31.66 -4.91 -17.20
C ALA A 76 32.25 -4.56 -15.83
N ASP A 77 32.17 -3.28 -15.45
CA ASP A 77 32.59 -2.82 -14.12
C ASP A 77 31.68 -3.32 -13.01
N TYR A 78 30.37 -3.42 -13.31
CA TYR A 78 29.35 -3.86 -12.39
C TYR A 78 28.35 -4.78 -13.08
N ILE A 79 27.72 -5.66 -12.31
CA ILE A 79 26.54 -6.42 -12.70
C ILE A 79 25.44 -6.23 -11.65
N LEU A 80 24.26 -5.82 -12.10
CA LEU A 80 23.05 -5.75 -11.28
C LEU A 80 22.19 -6.97 -11.59
N PHE A 81 22.01 -7.85 -10.61
CA PHE A 81 21.02 -8.92 -10.69
C PHE A 81 19.67 -8.38 -10.24
N VAL A 82 18.61 -8.65 -11.00
CA VAL A 82 17.23 -8.22 -10.71
C VAL A 82 16.29 -9.37 -11.08
N ASP A 83 15.63 -9.98 -10.09
CA ASP A 83 14.52 -10.90 -10.39
C ASP A 83 13.35 -10.13 -11.00
N SER A 84 12.63 -10.75 -11.94
CA SER A 84 11.61 -10.09 -12.78
C SER A 84 10.40 -9.57 -12.00
N ASP A 85 10.17 -10.07 -10.80
CA ASP A 85 9.10 -9.69 -9.88
C ASP A 85 9.52 -8.60 -8.87
N ASN A 86 10.77 -8.13 -8.93
CA ASN A 86 11.22 -6.96 -8.16
C ASN A 86 11.00 -5.67 -8.94
N LEU A 87 10.19 -4.77 -8.37
CA LEU A 87 9.85 -3.49 -8.98
C LEU A 87 10.79 -2.40 -8.49
N LEU A 88 11.80 -2.07 -9.29
CA LEU A 88 12.68 -0.94 -9.04
C LEU A 88 11.99 0.37 -9.47
N THR A 89 11.39 1.07 -8.51
CA THR A 89 10.66 2.33 -8.76
C THR A 89 11.56 3.55 -8.66
N ASN A 90 12.69 3.44 -7.96
CA ASN A 90 13.64 4.55 -7.84
C ASN A 90 14.57 4.60 -9.07
N PRO A 91 14.46 5.61 -9.95
CA PRO A 91 15.24 5.68 -11.18
C PRO A 91 16.74 5.90 -10.92
N ARG A 92 17.13 6.25 -9.70
CA ARG A 92 18.52 6.48 -9.29
C ARG A 92 19.17 5.24 -8.65
N VAL A 93 18.44 4.13 -8.47
CA VAL A 93 18.90 2.94 -7.72
C VAL A 93 20.30 2.48 -8.12
N LEU A 94 20.59 2.34 -9.42
CA LEU A 94 21.90 1.88 -9.89
C LEU A 94 23.02 2.86 -9.47
N ASN A 95 22.81 4.16 -9.66
CA ASN A 95 23.78 5.20 -9.32
C ASN A 95 24.01 5.30 -7.81
N LEU A 96 22.94 5.17 -7.03
CA LEU A 96 22.99 5.18 -5.57
C LEU A 96 23.78 3.99 -5.03
N LEU A 97 23.52 2.78 -5.53
CA LEU A 97 24.24 1.58 -5.11
C LEU A 97 25.73 1.62 -5.51
N MET A 98 26.05 2.12 -6.70
CA MET A 98 27.45 2.33 -7.11
C MET A 98 28.16 3.34 -6.20
N ALA A 99 27.47 4.40 -5.76
CA ALA A 99 28.03 5.44 -4.90
C ALA A 99 28.38 4.94 -3.49
N GLU A 100 27.75 3.87 -3.00
CA GLU A 100 28.11 3.24 -1.73
C GLU A 100 29.50 2.59 -1.76
N ASN A 101 30.05 2.33 -2.95
CA ASN A 101 31.41 1.81 -3.14
C ASN A 101 31.66 0.48 -2.42
N LEU A 102 30.65 -0.39 -2.39
CA LEU A 102 30.66 -1.71 -1.76
C LEU A 102 30.82 -2.80 -2.83
N THR A 103 31.52 -3.89 -2.49
CA THR A 103 31.71 -5.01 -3.41
C THR A 103 30.38 -5.66 -3.78
N LEU A 104 29.50 -5.92 -2.82
CA LEU A 104 28.22 -6.61 -3.01
C LEU A 104 27.14 -5.95 -2.15
N VAL A 105 26.16 -5.32 -2.79
CA VAL A 105 25.16 -4.50 -2.11
C VAL A 105 23.77 -4.65 -2.71
N ALA A 106 22.77 -4.83 -1.85
CA ALA A 106 21.36 -4.87 -2.24
C ALA A 106 20.63 -3.56 -1.87
N PRO A 107 19.77 -3.03 -2.75
CA PRO A 107 18.76 -2.07 -2.32
C PRO A 107 17.74 -2.81 -1.44
N MET A 108 17.40 -2.26 -0.28
CA MET A 108 16.31 -2.82 0.53
C MET A 108 14.99 -2.59 -0.20
N LEU A 109 14.32 -3.69 -0.56
CA LEU A 109 13.04 -3.64 -1.25
C LEU A 109 11.88 -3.80 -0.25
N GLU A 110 10.81 -3.05 -0.49
CA GLU A 110 9.62 -3.02 0.35
C GLU A 110 8.65 -4.15 0.00
N SER A 111 8.18 -4.90 0.99
CA SER A 111 7.08 -5.85 0.84
C SER A 111 5.92 -5.52 1.78
N ARG A 112 4.73 -6.10 1.52
CA ARG A 112 3.54 -5.97 2.38
C ARG A 112 3.68 -6.56 3.80
N SER A 113 4.78 -7.24 4.10
CA SER A 113 5.00 -7.89 5.40
C SER A 113 6.43 -7.66 5.88
N LEU A 114 6.79 -8.25 7.02
CA LEU A 114 8.19 -8.29 7.45
C LEU A 114 9.08 -9.18 6.58
N TYR A 115 8.62 -9.71 5.43
CA TYR A 115 9.50 -10.31 4.41
C TYR A 115 10.38 -9.21 3.75
N SER A 116 11.58 -9.59 3.34
CA SER A 116 12.51 -8.68 2.65
C SER A 116 13.56 -9.48 1.88
N ASN A 117 14.32 -8.78 1.04
CA ASN A 117 15.41 -9.34 0.25
C ASN A 117 16.74 -9.49 1.00
N PHE A 118 16.73 -9.55 2.34
CA PHE A 118 17.94 -9.70 3.15
C PHE A 118 17.64 -10.42 4.47
N TRP A 119 18.66 -11.08 5.04
CA TRP A 119 18.57 -11.66 6.39
C TRP A 119 19.62 -11.04 7.30
N CYS A 120 19.24 -10.58 8.49
CA CYS A 120 20.21 -10.09 9.49
C CYS A 120 20.94 -11.19 10.26
N GLY A 121 20.55 -12.45 10.08
CA GLY A 121 21.16 -13.57 10.80
C GLY A 121 20.92 -14.89 10.09
N ILE A 122 21.87 -15.81 10.28
CA ILE A 122 21.77 -17.20 9.84
C ILE A 122 22.12 -18.16 10.97
N THR A 123 21.57 -19.37 10.94
CA THR A 123 21.99 -20.48 11.78
C THR A 123 23.29 -21.10 11.24
N PRO A 124 23.99 -21.96 12.01
CA PRO A 124 25.16 -22.69 11.51
C PRO A 124 24.87 -23.55 10.26
N GLN A 125 23.62 -23.99 10.10
CA GLN A 125 23.12 -24.74 8.94
C GLN A 125 22.69 -23.83 7.78
N GLY A 126 22.91 -22.51 7.88
CA GLY A 126 22.63 -21.53 6.83
C GLY A 126 21.20 -20.98 6.83
N TYR A 127 20.30 -21.46 7.67
CA TYR A 127 18.89 -21.03 7.66
C TYR A 127 18.70 -19.64 8.26
N TYR A 128 17.63 -18.97 7.87
CA TYR A 128 17.22 -17.68 8.42
C TYR A 128 17.18 -17.67 9.95
N LYS A 129 17.73 -16.59 10.54
CA LYS A 129 17.63 -16.30 11.97
C LYS A 129 17.27 -14.82 12.16
N ARG A 130 16.10 -14.53 12.74
CA ARG A 130 15.70 -13.17 13.13
C ARG A 130 16.66 -12.63 14.19
N THR A 131 17.09 -11.38 14.03
CA THR A 131 17.89 -10.64 15.02
C THR A 131 17.18 -9.34 15.41
N PRO A 132 17.53 -8.72 16.56
CA PRO A 132 16.97 -7.43 16.98
C PRO A 132 17.21 -6.30 15.97
N ASP A 133 18.27 -6.39 15.18
CA ASP A 133 18.61 -5.40 14.15
C ASP A 133 17.66 -5.39 12.95
N TYR A 134 16.95 -6.49 12.71
CA TYR A 134 16.14 -6.66 11.51
C TYR A 134 15.03 -5.61 11.40
N GLN A 135 14.21 -5.48 12.44
CA GLN A 135 13.01 -4.64 12.38
C GLN A 135 13.35 -3.15 12.23
N PRO A 136 14.33 -2.57 12.97
CA PRO A 136 14.73 -1.19 12.77
C PRO A 136 15.26 -0.88 11.35
N ILE A 137 15.98 -1.83 10.74
CA ILE A 137 16.45 -1.68 9.34
C ILE A 137 15.25 -1.78 8.38
N ARG A 138 14.43 -2.83 8.52
CA ARG A 138 13.30 -3.12 7.63
C ARG A 138 12.22 -2.04 7.63
N GLU A 139 12.05 -1.34 8.75
CA GLU A 139 11.04 -0.28 8.93
C GLU A 139 11.62 1.13 8.76
N TRP A 140 12.83 1.27 8.17
CA TRP A 140 13.51 2.56 7.97
C TRP A 140 13.72 3.39 9.26
N LYS A 141 13.58 2.78 10.45
CA LYS A 141 13.86 3.42 11.75
C LYS A 141 15.36 3.67 11.96
N ARG A 142 16.20 2.91 11.25
CA ARG A 142 17.65 3.07 11.22
C ARG A 142 18.11 3.03 9.75
N LEU A 143 18.52 4.19 9.24
CA LEU A 143 18.94 4.37 7.84
C LEU A 143 20.45 4.15 7.66
N GLY A 144 20.85 3.45 6.60
CA GLY A 144 22.24 3.19 6.27
C GLY A 144 22.44 2.00 5.32
N CYS A 145 23.69 1.53 5.26
CA CYS A 145 24.06 0.28 4.60
C CYS A 145 24.66 -0.65 5.64
N TYR A 146 24.04 -1.82 5.82
CA TYR A 146 24.33 -2.73 6.92
C TYR A 146 24.96 -4.02 6.41
N PRO A 147 26.04 -4.50 7.04
CA PRO A 147 26.56 -5.82 6.74
C PRO A 147 25.53 -6.86 7.17
N VAL A 148 25.21 -7.78 6.26
CA VAL A 148 24.25 -8.85 6.47
C VAL A 148 24.82 -10.16 5.93
N PRO A 149 24.50 -11.32 6.53
CA PRO A 149 24.96 -12.61 6.02
C PRO A 149 24.32 -13.01 4.68
N MET A 150 23.22 -12.37 4.28
CA MET A 150 22.44 -12.75 3.10
C MET A 150 21.75 -11.54 2.49
N VAL A 151 21.91 -11.38 1.18
CA VAL A 151 21.00 -10.61 0.32
C VAL A 151 20.59 -11.50 -0.85
N HIS A 152 19.38 -11.29 -1.37
CA HIS A 152 18.89 -12.05 -2.50
C HIS A 152 18.03 -11.18 -3.43
N SER A 153 17.57 -11.80 -4.52
CA SER A 153 16.64 -11.25 -5.51
C SER A 153 17.11 -10.04 -6.32
N THR A 154 17.48 -8.93 -5.69
CA THR A 154 18.11 -7.79 -6.35
C THR A 154 19.35 -7.31 -5.62
N TYR A 155 20.48 -7.25 -6.31
CA TYR A 155 21.75 -6.74 -5.77
C TYR A 155 22.76 -6.39 -6.87
N LEU A 156 23.61 -5.42 -6.56
CA LEU A 156 24.73 -4.95 -7.38
C LEU A 156 26.03 -5.61 -6.91
N LEU A 157 26.80 -6.12 -7.87
CA LEU A 157 28.15 -6.63 -7.66
C LEU A 157 29.16 -5.77 -8.43
N ASP A 158 30.18 -5.27 -7.74
CA ASP A 158 31.33 -4.56 -8.30
C ASP A 158 32.38 -5.58 -8.76
N LEU A 159 32.48 -5.78 -10.08
CA LEU A 159 33.35 -6.76 -10.72
C LEU A 159 34.82 -6.28 -10.81
N ARG A 160 35.08 -5.01 -10.52
CA ARG A 160 36.45 -4.46 -10.50
C ARG A 160 37.22 -4.89 -9.24
N ARG A 161 36.51 -5.37 -8.21
CA ARG A 161 37.11 -5.82 -6.94
C ARG A 161 37.73 -7.19 -7.12
N GLU A 162 38.97 -7.36 -6.67
CA GLU A 162 39.68 -8.65 -6.77
C GLU A 162 38.90 -9.78 -6.09
N SER A 163 38.34 -9.52 -4.90
CA SER A 163 37.53 -10.48 -4.14
C SER A 163 36.26 -10.93 -4.87
N SER A 164 35.81 -10.21 -5.90
CA SER A 164 34.62 -10.60 -6.68
C SER A 164 34.90 -11.76 -7.64
N LYS A 165 36.18 -12.08 -7.95
CA LYS A 165 36.56 -13.10 -8.94
C LYS A 165 36.18 -14.51 -8.49
N ASP A 166 36.28 -14.77 -7.19
CA ASP A 166 36.00 -16.09 -6.58
C ASP A 166 34.51 -16.32 -6.30
N LEU A 167 33.66 -15.32 -6.56
CA LEU A 167 32.21 -15.48 -6.47
C LEU A 167 31.68 -16.36 -7.60
N ALA A 168 30.84 -17.32 -7.23
CA ALA A 168 30.18 -18.24 -8.13
C ALA A 168 28.76 -18.60 -7.64
N PHE A 169 27.84 -18.77 -8.58
CA PHE A 169 26.52 -19.37 -8.37
C PHE A 169 26.54 -20.87 -8.67
N TYR A 170 27.40 -21.31 -9.61
CA TYR A 170 27.46 -22.70 -10.04
C TYR A 170 28.85 -23.06 -10.61
N PRO A 171 29.35 -24.29 -10.40
CA PRO A 171 28.83 -25.29 -9.45
C PRO A 171 28.93 -24.78 -8.00
N PRO A 172 28.13 -25.31 -7.06
CA PRO A 172 28.31 -25.00 -5.65
C PRO A 172 29.75 -25.25 -5.18
N HIS A 173 30.18 -24.50 -4.18
CA HIS A 173 31.51 -24.69 -3.58
C HIS A 173 31.69 -26.14 -3.11
N PRO A 174 32.88 -26.77 -3.27
CA PRO A 174 33.09 -28.17 -2.87
C PRO A 174 32.73 -28.49 -1.42
N ASP A 175 32.94 -27.53 -0.51
CA ASP A 175 32.62 -27.66 0.92
C ASP A 175 31.16 -27.30 1.28
N TYR A 176 30.31 -27.02 0.28
CA TYR A 176 28.92 -26.66 0.51
C TYR A 176 28.13 -27.86 1.07
N SER A 177 27.50 -27.67 2.22
CA SER A 177 26.78 -28.73 2.95
C SER A 177 25.39 -28.31 3.46
N TRP A 178 24.92 -27.12 3.08
CA TRP A 178 23.59 -26.63 3.45
C TRP A 178 22.51 -27.14 2.50
N ALA A 179 21.25 -26.73 2.73
CA ALA A 179 20.15 -27.05 1.82
C ALA A 179 20.44 -26.54 0.40
N PHE A 180 20.03 -27.30 -0.62
CA PHE A 180 20.29 -26.94 -2.01
C PHE A 180 19.29 -25.88 -2.48
N ASP A 181 19.70 -24.63 -2.37
CA ASP A 181 18.90 -23.43 -2.61
C ASP A 181 19.84 -22.34 -3.17
N ASP A 182 19.38 -21.58 -4.16
CA ASP A 182 20.24 -20.68 -4.94
C ASP A 182 20.78 -19.50 -4.10
N ILE A 183 19.97 -18.97 -3.18
CA ILE A 183 20.37 -17.86 -2.32
C ILE A 183 21.38 -18.34 -1.26
N MET A 184 21.16 -19.54 -0.70
CA MET A 184 22.06 -20.16 0.27
C MET A 184 23.41 -20.51 -0.33
N VAL A 185 23.43 -21.09 -1.55
CA VAL A 185 24.66 -21.42 -2.27
C VAL A 185 25.48 -20.16 -2.56
N PHE A 186 24.85 -19.10 -3.04
CA PHE A 186 25.56 -17.86 -3.36
C PHE A 186 26.11 -17.15 -2.11
N ALA A 187 25.34 -17.07 -1.02
CA ALA A 187 25.85 -16.49 0.21
C ALA A 187 27.01 -17.30 0.81
N PHE A 188 26.98 -18.63 0.70
CA PHE A 188 28.13 -19.45 1.07
C PHE A 188 29.35 -19.15 0.20
N SER A 189 29.18 -19.01 -1.13
CA SER A 189 30.27 -18.60 -2.03
C SER A 189 30.84 -17.23 -1.63
N ALA A 190 30.00 -16.23 -1.35
CA ALA A 190 30.43 -14.93 -0.88
C ALA A 190 31.22 -15.01 0.42
N ARG A 191 30.76 -15.82 1.37
CA ARG A 191 31.47 -16.07 2.63
C ARG A 191 32.84 -16.71 2.40
N GLN A 192 32.96 -17.72 1.54
CA GLN A 192 34.24 -18.37 1.23
C GLN A 192 35.22 -17.43 0.52
N ALA A 193 34.70 -16.55 -0.35
CA ALA A 193 35.47 -15.50 -1.02
C ALA A 193 35.79 -14.29 -0.11
N ALA A 194 35.43 -14.33 1.17
CA ALA A 194 35.55 -13.22 2.12
C ALA A 194 34.88 -11.90 1.63
N VAL A 195 33.80 -12.01 0.87
CA VAL A 195 32.99 -10.90 0.39
C VAL A 195 31.81 -10.66 1.34
N GLN A 196 31.83 -9.53 2.04
CA GLN A 196 30.71 -9.11 2.88
C GLN A 196 29.55 -8.60 2.01
N MET A 197 28.36 -9.16 2.22
CA MET A 197 27.11 -8.67 1.64
C MET A 197 26.57 -7.48 2.46
N TYR A 198 25.96 -6.51 1.79
CA TYR A 198 25.34 -5.35 2.42
C TYR A 198 23.91 -5.15 1.93
N VAL A 199 23.03 -4.68 2.81
CA VAL A 199 21.72 -4.13 2.44
C VAL A 199 21.68 -2.64 2.73
N CYS A 200 21.20 -1.83 1.80
CA CYS A 200 21.08 -0.39 1.93
C CYS A 200 19.61 0.04 1.96
N ASN A 201 19.22 0.83 2.97
CA ASN A 201 17.86 1.35 3.13
C ASN A 201 17.83 2.89 3.23
N ARG A 202 18.83 3.59 2.68
CA ARG A 202 18.90 5.06 2.72
C ARG A 202 17.76 5.76 1.97
N GLU A 203 17.18 5.06 1.00
CA GLU A 203 16.09 5.53 0.14
C GLU A 203 15.05 4.41 0.03
N HIS A 204 13.87 4.74 -0.48
CA HIS A 204 12.93 3.74 -0.98
C HIS A 204 13.34 3.39 -2.42
N TYR A 205 13.79 2.16 -2.63
CA TYR A 205 14.35 1.73 -3.91
C TYR A 205 13.35 1.03 -4.83
N GLY A 206 12.31 0.44 -4.24
CA GLY A 206 11.38 -0.41 -4.96
C GLY A 206 10.67 -1.40 -4.06
N PHE A 207 9.96 -2.33 -4.69
CA PHE A 207 9.11 -3.30 -4.03
C PHE A 207 9.45 -4.74 -4.45
N LEU A 208 9.09 -5.69 -3.59
CA LEU A 208 9.08 -7.11 -3.91
C LEU A 208 7.82 -7.81 -3.35
N PRO A 209 7.24 -8.78 -4.08
CA PRO A 209 6.14 -9.57 -3.57
C PRO A 209 6.60 -10.49 -2.42
N VAL A 210 5.65 -10.88 -1.58
CA VAL A 210 5.89 -11.95 -0.60
C VAL A 210 5.81 -13.30 -1.33
N PRO A 211 6.80 -14.20 -1.17
CA PRO A 211 6.81 -15.50 -1.80
C PRO A 211 5.54 -16.28 -1.49
N LEU A 212 4.99 -16.90 -2.52
CA LEU A 212 3.83 -17.76 -2.41
C LEU A 212 4.20 -19.15 -1.89
N LYS A 213 3.21 -19.84 -1.33
CA LYS A 213 3.35 -21.25 -0.96
C LYS A 213 3.38 -22.12 -2.22
N ALA A 214 3.99 -23.30 -2.10
CA ALA A 214 4.19 -24.20 -3.23
C ALA A 214 2.89 -24.69 -3.91
N GLN A 215 1.75 -24.65 -3.20
CA GLN A 215 0.43 -25.03 -3.71
C GLN A 215 -0.29 -23.91 -4.46
N GLN A 216 0.19 -22.67 -4.36
CA GLN A 216 -0.44 -21.51 -4.99
C GLN A 216 -0.08 -21.41 -6.47
N ASN A 217 -0.87 -20.65 -7.22
CA ASN A 217 -0.77 -20.55 -8.68
C ASN A 217 -0.38 -19.13 -9.14
N VAL A 218 -0.50 -18.86 -10.44
CA VAL A 218 -0.15 -17.56 -11.05
C VAL A 218 -1.20 -16.49 -10.73
N ASP A 219 -2.48 -16.86 -10.56
CA ASP A 219 -3.54 -15.92 -10.17
C ASP A 219 -3.33 -15.40 -8.74
N ASP A 220 -2.90 -16.28 -7.82
CA ASP A 220 -2.47 -15.89 -6.47
C ASP A 220 -1.31 -14.87 -6.50
N GLU A 221 -0.43 -14.98 -7.48
CA GLU A 221 0.69 -14.05 -7.65
C GLU A 221 0.23 -12.70 -8.17
N SER A 222 -0.67 -12.69 -9.16
CA SER A 222 -1.31 -11.47 -9.63
C SER A 222 -1.99 -10.71 -8.48
N GLU A 223 -2.76 -11.41 -7.64
CA GLU A 223 -3.34 -10.80 -6.43
C GLU A 223 -2.27 -10.24 -5.49
N SER A 224 -1.22 -11.02 -5.22
CA SER A 224 -0.10 -10.58 -4.36
C SER A 224 0.55 -9.30 -4.90
N PHE A 225 0.72 -9.21 -6.23
CA PHE A 225 1.39 -8.12 -6.91
C PHE A 225 0.57 -6.82 -6.91
N ILE A 226 -0.74 -6.89 -7.15
CA ILE A 226 -1.65 -5.72 -7.07
C ILE A 226 -1.59 -5.09 -5.68
N HIS A 227 -1.53 -5.92 -4.63
CA HIS A 227 -1.42 -5.45 -3.25
C HIS A 227 -0.06 -4.85 -2.89
N THR A 228 0.99 -5.14 -3.65
CA THR A 228 2.31 -4.53 -3.46
C THR A 228 2.29 -3.03 -3.78
N ILE A 229 1.33 -2.57 -4.59
CA ILE A 229 1.23 -1.18 -5.07
C ILE A 229 0.11 -0.40 -4.35
N THR A 230 -0.68 -1.05 -3.47
CA THR A 230 -1.78 -0.41 -2.72
C THR A 230 -1.58 -0.57 -1.22
N GLU A 231 -1.24 0.52 -0.53
CA GLU A 231 -1.08 0.56 0.93
C GLU A 231 -2.44 0.78 1.62
N ILE A 232 -2.69 0.10 2.74
CA ILE A 232 -3.89 0.30 3.56
C ILE A 232 -3.49 1.02 4.85
N PHE A 233 -4.06 2.19 5.12
CA PHE A 233 -3.87 2.91 6.36
C PHE A 233 -5.07 2.74 7.29
N LEU A 234 -4.79 2.44 8.56
CA LEU A 234 -5.78 2.41 9.63
C LEU A 234 -5.53 3.58 10.59
N ILE A 235 -6.44 4.56 10.60
CA ILE A 235 -6.40 5.70 11.52
C ILE A 235 -6.99 5.27 12.86
N ASN A 236 -6.20 5.37 13.92
CA ASN A 236 -6.64 4.98 15.26
C ASN A 236 -5.96 5.85 16.33
N LEU A 237 -6.75 6.32 17.31
CA LEU A 237 -6.22 6.98 18.49
C LEU A 237 -5.46 5.99 19.37
N LYS A 238 -4.26 6.35 19.84
CA LYS A 238 -3.43 5.49 20.73
C LYS A 238 -4.19 4.93 21.93
N ARG A 239 -5.08 5.72 22.52
CA ARG A 239 -5.90 5.32 23.68
C ARG A 239 -7.06 4.38 23.35
N ARG A 240 -7.41 4.17 22.08
CA ARG A 240 -8.52 3.30 21.63
C ARG A 240 -8.04 1.88 21.32
N LEU A 241 -7.44 1.22 22.32
CA LEU A 241 -6.86 -0.12 22.18
C LEU A 241 -7.89 -1.21 21.81
N GLU A 242 -9.11 -1.12 22.32
CA GLU A 242 -10.18 -2.07 21.99
C GLU A 242 -10.60 -1.99 20.51
N ARG A 243 -10.77 -0.77 19.97
CA ARG A 243 -11.10 -0.55 18.56
C ARG A 243 -9.97 -1.05 17.66
N ARG A 244 -8.72 -0.72 18.02
CA ARG A 244 -7.50 -1.22 17.36
C ARG A 244 -7.48 -2.74 17.30
N THR A 245 -7.66 -3.41 18.44
CA THR A 245 -7.59 -4.87 18.55
C THR A 245 -8.66 -5.54 17.71
N ARG A 246 -9.90 -5.02 17.76
CA ARG A 246 -11.00 -5.50 16.92
C ARG A 246 -10.68 -5.34 15.43
N MET A 247 -10.22 -4.16 15.01
CA MET A 247 -9.90 -3.89 13.61
C MET A 247 -8.79 -4.81 13.09
N PHE A 248 -7.69 -4.97 13.83
CA PHE A 248 -6.62 -5.90 13.44
C PHE A 248 -7.11 -7.34 13.31
N LYS A 249 -7.95 -7.82 14.24
CA LYS A 249 -8.53 -9.16 14.16
C LYS A 249 -9.39 -9.33 12.90
N THR A 250 -10.28 -8.37 12.64
CA THR A 250 -11.15 -8.40 11.46
C THR A 250 -10.37 -8.31 10.15
N MET A 251 -9.42 -7.38 10.05
CA MET A 251 -8.61 -7.19 8.85
C MET A 251 -7.72 -8.41 8.57
N THR A 252 -7.13 -9.02 9.61
CA THR A 252 -6.37 -10.26 9.47
C THR A 252 -7.24 -11.39 8.92
N ALA A 253 -8.48 -11.53 9.41
CA ALA A 253 -9.43 -12.52 8.90
C ALA A 253 -9.85 -12.28 7.43
N LEU A 254 -9.79 -11.03 6.98
CA LEU A 254 -10.04 -10.63 5.59
C LEU A 254 -8.77 -10.69 4.70
N GLY A 255 -7.63 -11.09 5.25
CA GLY A 255 -6.35 -11.07 4.54
C GLY A 255 -5.83 -9.66 4.22
N LEU A 256 -6.24 -8.67 5.01
CA LEU A 256 -5.81 -7.27 4.89
C LEU A 256 -4.74 -6.96 5.94
N HIS A 257 -3.68 -6.29 5.52
CA HIS A 257 -2.55 -5.91 6.38
C HIS A 257 -2.38 -4.39 6.37
N PRO A 258 -2.93 -3.66 7.36
CA PRO A 258 -2.82 -2.22 7.38
C PRO A 258 -1.52 -1.72 8.02
N THR A 259 -1.03 -0.58 7.52
CA THR A 259 -0.14 0.31 8.26
C THR A 259 -0.95 1.13 9.26
N LEU A 260 -0.63 0.97 10.54
CA LEU A 260 -1.27 1.73 11.61
C LEU A 260 -0.80 3.19 11.58
N THR A 261 -1.76 4.11 11.52
CA THR A 261 -1.51 5.54 11.63
C THR A 261 -2.02 6.03 12.99
N ASP A 262 -1.11 6.56 13.80
CA ASP A 262 -1.46 7.16 15.07
C ASP A 262 -2.26 8.46 14.82
N ALA A 263 -3.54 8.43 15.16
CA ALA A 263 -4.41 9.61 15.05
C ALA A 263 -4.02 10.67 16.08
N VAL A 264 -4.19 11.94 15.70
CA VAL A 264 -4.02 13.09 16.59
C VAL A 264 -5.19 13.14 17.56
N ASP A 265 -4.89 13.01 18.85
CA ASP A 265 -5.92 13.12 19.89
C ASP A 265 -6.27 14.58 20.14
N GLY A 266 -7.45 14.99 19.66
CA GLY A 266 -7.95 16.35 19.86
C GLY A 266 -8.03 16.76 21.33
N LYS A 267 -8.21 15.82 22.25
CA LYS A 267 -8.21 16.11 23.70
C LYS A 267 -6.85 16.51 24.24
N ALA A 268 -5.78 16.17 23.53
CA ALA A 268 -4.40 16.51 23.89
C ALA A 268 -3.91 17.81 23.22
N LEU A 269 -4.72 18.42 22.33
CA LEU A 269 -4.37 19.67 21.67
C LEU A 269 -4.64 20.86 22.58
N ASN A 270 -3.69 21.80 22.67
CA ASN A 270 -3.85 23.09 23.36
C ASN A 270 -3.76 24.29 22.39
N SER A 271 -4.18 25.48 22.82
CA SER A 271 -4.24 26.67 21.94
C SER A 271 -2.87 27.04 21.35
N SER A 272 -1.80 26.91 22.13
CA SER A 272 -0.43 27.19 21.66
C SER A 272 0.00 26.26 20.53
N GLN A 273 -0.39 24.98 20.58
CA GLN A 273 -0.13 24.02 19.51
C GLN A 273 -0.91 24.36 18.24
N LEU A 274 -2.18 24.74 18.37
CA LEU A 274 -3.00 25.15 17.21
C LEU A 274 -2.40 26.39 16.53
N GLN A 275 -1.98 27.38 17.32
CA GLN A 275 -1.31 28.58 16.82
C GLN A 275 0.02 28.25 16.13
N ALA A 276 0.82 27.35 16.71
CA ALA A 276 2.09 26.92 16.11
C ALA A 276 1.90 26.19 14.76
N LEU A 277 0.76 25.51 14.59
CA LEU A 277 0.36 24.87 13.33
C LEU A 277 -0.27 25.84 12.33
N GLY A 278 -0.50 27.11 12.71
CA GLY A 278 -1.16 28.10 11.87
C GLY A 278 -2.64 27.77 11.61
N ILE A 279 -3.29 27.07 12.54
CA ILE A 279 -4.69 26.67 12.40
C ILE A 279 -5.59 27.87 12.69
N GLU A 280 -6.30 28.30 11.66
CA GLU A 280 -7.34 29.32 11.73
C GLU A 280 -8.66 28.72 11.25
N MET A 281 -9.72 28.89 12.03
CA MET A 281 -11.06 28.45 11.61
C MET A 281 -11.54 29.30 10.43
N MET A 282 -12.23 28.66 9.48
CA MET A 282 -12.88 29.38 8.40
C MET A 282 -13.83 30.48 8.95
N PRO A 283 -13.78 31.72 8.40
CA PRO A 283 -14.69 32.78 8.80
C PRO A 283 -16.16 32.35 8.69
N HIS A 284 -16.95 32.69 9.70
CA HIS A 284 -18.39 32.39 9.77
C HIS A 284 -18.78 30.91 9.78
N TYR A 285 -17.83 29.98 9.85
CA TYR A 285 -18.13 28.57 9.99
C TYR A 285 -18.91 28.30 11.29
N LYS A 286 -20.02 27.56 11.14
CA LYS A 286 -20.76 26.94 12.24
C LYS A 286 -21.21 25.56 11.78
N ASP A 287 -21.09 24.57 12.67
CA ASP A 287 -21.66 23.23 12.45
C ASP A 287 -23.16 23.40 12.12
N PRO A 288 -23.63 22.93 10.95
CA PRO A 288 -24.99 23.20 10.49
C PRO A 288 -26.07 22.59 11.38
N TYR A 289 -25.72 21.68 12.29
CA TYR A 289 -26.69 20.98 13.14
C TYR A 289 -26.70 21.43 14.60
N SER A 290 -25.55 21.82 15.15
CA SER A 290 -25.41 22.25 16.55
C SER A 290 -25.13 23.74 16.68
N GLY A 291 -24.76 24.43 15.59
CA GLY A 291 -24.48 25.86 15.57
C GLY A 291 -23.16 26.24 16.26
N ARG A 292 -22.35 25.25 16.65
CA ARG A 292 -21.05 25.44 17.31
C ARG A 292 -19.92 25.66 16.30
N VAL A 293 -18.80 26.17 16.79
CA VAL A 293 -17.52 26.22 16.07
C VAL A 293 -16.82 24.85 16.10
N LEU A 294 -15.68 24.73 15.41
CA LEU A 294 -14.88 23.50 15.43
C LEU A 294 -14.57 23.03 16.85
N THR A 295 -14.59 21.71 17.06
CA THR A 295 -14.00 21.09 18.25
C THR A 295 -12.54 20.74 17.99
N ARG A 296 -11.76 20.60 19.05
CA ARG A 296 -10.40 20.08 18.94
C ARG A 296 -10.35 18.64 18.46
N GLY A 297 -11.41 17.86 18.74
CA GLY A 297 -11.61 16.53 18.20
C GLY A 297 -11.74 16.50 16.68
N GLU A 298 -12.51 17.43 16.09
CA GLU A 298 -12.60 17.60 14.64
C GLU A 298 -11.27 18.05 14.03
N ILE A 299 -10.55 18.95 14.70
CA ILE A 299 -9.19 19.35 14.30
C ILE A 299 -8.25 18.14 14.32
N GLY A 300 -8.27 17.34 15.39
CA GLY A 300 -7.45 16.12 15.51
C GLY A 300 -7.77 15.10 14.42
N CYS A 301 -9.05 14.95 14.06
CA CYS A 301 -9.46 14.14 12.91
C CYS A 301 -8.84 14.66 11.61
N PHE A 302 -9.00 15.95 11.31
CA PHE A 302 -8.43 16.57 10.11
C PHE A 302 -6.91 16.38 10.04
N LEU A 303 -6.20 16.66 11.13
CA LEU A 303 -4.74 16.51 11.21
C LEU A 303 -4.29 15.06 10.97
N SER A 304 -5.09 14.08 11.39
CA SER A 304 -4.81 12.66 11.15
C SER A 304 -4.89 12.31 9.66
N HIS A 305 -5.92 12.79 8.96
CA HIS A 305 -6.05 12.61 7.51
C HIS A 305 -4.98 13.39 6.73
N HIS A 306 -4.71 14.63 7.13
CA HIS A 306 -3.68 15.47 6.51
C HIS A 306 -2.28 14.83 6.60
N SER A 307 -1.90 14.30 7.78
CA SER A 307 -0.64 13.58 7.98
C SER A 307 -0.52 12.37 7.04
N LEU A 308 -1.61 11.66 6.78
CA LEU A 308 -1.65 10.57 5.83
C LEU A 308 -1.44 11.07 4.39
N TRP A 309 -2.11 12.15 3.99
CA TRP A 309 -1.91 12.72 2.65
C TRP A 309 -0.45 13.12 2.41
N VAL A 310 0.23 13.66 3.44
CA VAL A 310 1.68 13.95 3.39
C VAL A 310 2.47 12.66 3.17
N GLN A 311 2.19 11.61 3.95
CA GLN A 311 2.87 10.30 3.80
C GLN A 311 2.68 9.69 2.42
N VAL A 312 1.51 9.86 1.78
CA VAL A 312 1.27 9.39 0.40
C VAL A 312 2.27 10.01 -0.56
N LEU A 313 2.54 11.32 -0.44
CA LEU A 313 3.49 12.01 -1.29
C LEU A 313 4.95 11.68 -0.95
N GLU A 314 5.30 11.69 0.34
CA GLU A 314 6.67 11.42 0.80
C GLU A 314 7.14 10.01 0.46
N ARG A 315 6.25 9.03 0.56
CA ARG A 315 6.54 7.63 0.21
C ARG A 315 6.32 7.31 -1.28
N GLY A 316 5.83 8.27 -2.06
CA GLY A 316 5.54 8.07 -3.48
C GLY A 316 4.50 6.98 -3.75
N LEU A 317 3.49 6.85 -2.88
CA LEU A 317 2.44 5.84 -3.02
C LEU A 317 1.45 6.26 -4.11
N ASP A 318 1.17 5.37 -5.07
CA ASP A 318 0.28 5.68 -6.20
C ASP A 318 -1.19 5.71 -5.77
N ARG A 319 -1.59 4.73 -4.94
CA ARG A 319 -2.97 4.50 -4.50
C ARG A 319 -2.96 3.97 -3.07
N VAL A 320 -3.86 4.48 -2.23
CA VAL A 320 -3.98 4.02 -0.84
C VAL A 320 -5.43 3.84 -0.46
N LEU A 321 -5.71 2.94 0.49
CA LEU A 321 -7.00 2.80 1.14
C LEU A 321 -6.90 3.32 2.58
N VAL A 322 -7.68 4.35 2.91
CA VAL A 322 -7.75 4.92 4.25
C VAL A 322 -8.99 4.39 4.95
N LEU A 323 -8.82 3.91 6.19
CA LEU A 323 -9.88 3.37 7.02
C LEU A 323 -9.83 3.98 8.43
N GLU A 324 -11.00 4.34 8.97
CA GLU A 324 -11.17 4.67 10.38
C GLU A 324 -11.33 3.41 11.24
N ASP A 325 -11.14 3.54 12.56
CA ASP A 325 -11.10 2.40 13.48
C ASP A 325 -12.47 1.86 13.92
N ASP A 326 -13.57 2.51 13.55
CA ASP A 326 -14.93 2.20 14.00
C ASP A 326 -15.88 1.72 12.91
N VAL A 327 -15.32 1.07 11.88
CA VAL A 327 -16.07 0.47 10.78
C VAL A 327 -16.28 -1.04 10.91
N ARG A 328 -17.28 -1.55 10.19
CA ARG A 328 -17.52 -2.95 9.87
C ARG A 328 -17.46 -3.15 8.36
N PHE A 329 -16.98 -4.31 7.94
CA PHE A 329 -16.80 -4.66 6.53
C PHE A 329 -17.96 -5.51 6.03
N GLU A 330 -18.39 -5.26 4.79
CA GLU A 330 -19.34 -6.12 4.10
C GLU A 330 -18.70 -7.46 3.65
N PRO A 331 -19.51 -8.51 3.46
CA PRO A 331 -19.04 -9.76 2.89
C PRO A 331 -18.31 -9.55 1.56
N ARG A 332 -17.22 -10.30 1.38
CA ARG A 332 -16.38 -10.23 0.17
C ARG A 332 -15.78 -8.84 -0.09
N PHE A 333 -15.61 -8.01 0.95
CA PHE A 333 -14.99 -6.68 0.86
C PHE A 333 -13.79 -6.61 -0.09
N LYS A 334 -12.77 -7.45 0.16
CA LYS A 334 -11.52 -7.50 -0.61
C LYS A 334 -11.79 -7.71 -2.11
N ARG A 335 -12.51 -8.78 -2.44
CA ARG A 335 -12.84 -9.16 -3.83
C ARG A 335 -13.70 -8.10 -4.53
N ARG A 336 -14.65 -7.50 -3.82
CA ARG A 336 -15.52 -6.45 -4.38
C ARG A 336 -14.73 -5.18 -4.68
N LEU A 337 -13.88 -4.75 -3.77
CA LEU A 337 -13.02 -3.59 -3.98
C LEU A 337 -12.04 -3.83 -5.14
N GLN A 338 -11.39 -5.00 -5.18
CA GLN A 338 -10.48 -5.37 -6.27
C GLN A 338 -11.17 -5.31 -7.64
N ALA A 339 -12.37 -5.90 -7.77
CA ALA A 339 -13.11 -5.87 -9.03
C ALA A 339 -13.43 -4.43 -9.50
N ILE A 340 -13.81 -3.53 -8.58
CA ILE A 340 -14.05 -2.12 -8.91
C ILE A 340 -12.74 -1.45 -9.37
N MET A 341 -11.63 -1.67 -8.66
CA MET A 341 -10.33 -1.09 -9.02
C MET A 341 -9.82 -1.61 -10.38
N GLU A 342 -10.03 -2.89 -10.69
CA GLU A 342 -9.71 -3.45 -12.01
C GLU A 342 -10.54 -2.84 -13.13
N ASP A 343 -11.85 -2.63 -12.91
CA ASP A 343 -12.72 -2.00 -13.89
C ASP A 343 -12.33 -0.53 -14.12
N ILE A 344 -11.94 0.19 -13.05
CA ILE A 344 -11.36 1.55 -13.12
C ILE A 344 -10.12 1.57 -14.00
N ASP A 345 -9.20 0.62 -13.79
CA ASP A 345 -7.96 0.51 -14.57
C ASP A 345 -8.24 0.21 -16.04
N LYS A 346 -9.17 -0.71 -16.33
CA LYS A 346 -9.59 -1.05 -17.71
C LYS A 346 -10.26 0.12 -18.41
N ALA A 347 -11.12 0.86 -17.70
CA ALA A 347 -11.79 2.04 -18.21
C ALA A 347 -10.85 3.26 -18.33
N GLN A 348 -9.62 3.17 -17.78
CA GLN A 348 -8.69 4.28 -17.65
C GLN A 348 -9.34 5.51 -17.00
N LEU A 349 -10.20 5.27 -16.01
CA LEU A 349 -10.92 6.34 -15.33
C LEU A 349 -9.93 7.18 -14.52
N ASP A 350 -9.93 8.48 -14.76
CA ASP A 350 -9.16 9.44 -13.96
C ASP A 350 -9.91 9.79 -12.67
N TRP A 351 -9.31 9.48 -11.51
CA TRP A 351 -9.94 9.62 -10.20
C TRP A 351 -8.94 10.10 -9.13
N ASP A 352 -9.45 10.86 -8.16
CA ASP A 352 -8.66 11.37 -7.04
C ASP A 352 -9.05 10.71 -5.71
N LEU A 353 -10.35 10.55 -5.47
CA LEU A 353 -10.91 10.01 -4.24
C LEU A 353 -12.09 9.08 -4.53
N ILE A 354 -12.15 7.93 -3.86
CA ILE A 354 -13.30 7.01 -3.95
C ILE A 354 -13.76 6.64 -2.55
N TYR A 355 -14.95 7.07 -2.14
CA TYR A 355 -15.54 6.63 -0.88
C TYR A 355 -15.86 5.13 -0.93
N VAL A 356 -15.38 4.39 0.07
CA VAL A 356 -15.78 2.98 0.31
C VAL A 356 -16.77 2.86 1.47
N GLY A 357 -16.80 3.86 2.35
CA GLY A 357 -17.81 4.08 3.38
C GLY A 357 -17.98 5.56 3.66
N ARG A 358 -19.22 6.03 3.64
CA ARG A 358 -19.61 7.43 3.91
C ARG A 358 -21.06 7.50 4.35
N LYS A 359 -21.48 8.68 4.79
CA LYS A 359 -22.89 9.07 4.89
C LYS A 359 -23.27 9.95 3.71
N ARG A 360 -24.19 9.46 2.89
CA ARG A 360 -24.75 10.24 1.80
C ARG A 360 -25.72 11.29 2.35
N MET A 361 -25.46 12.56 2.07
CA MET A 361 -26.29 13.68 2.58
C MET A 361 -27.33 14.13 1.56
N GLN A 362 -27.03 14.00 0.26
CA GLN A 362 -28.00 14.21 -0.82
C GLN A 362 -28.64 12.89 -1.24
N VAL A 363 -29.93 12.72 -0.94
CA VAL A 363 -30.70 11.47 -1.14
C VAL A 363 -31.95 11.67 -2.00
N GLN A 364 -32.24 12.90 -2.42
CA GLN A 364 -33.45 13.20 -3.21
C GLN A 364 -33.39 12.65 -4.63
N GLN A 365 -32.20 12.47 -5.17
CA GLN A 365 -31.95 12.01 -6.53
C GLN A 365 -30.83 10.98 -6.52
N PRO A 366 -30.92 9.88 -7.29
CA PRO A 366 -29.86 8.88 -7.38
C PRO A 366 -28.57 9.52 -7.90
N GLU A 367 -27.43 9.05 -7.39
CA GLU A 367 -26.12 9.48 -7.93
C GLU A 367 -25.90 8.81 -9.28
N GLN A 368 -25.14 9.48 -10.14
CA GLN A 368 -24.91 9.03 -11.50
C GLN A 368 -23.87 7.91 -11.52
N SER A 369 -24.21 6.76 -12.13
CA SER A 369 -23.26 5.67 -12.38
C SER A 369 -22.14 6.11 -13.33
N VAL A 370 -20.96 5.53 -13.12
CA VAL A 370 -19.80 5.77 -13.98
C VAL A 370 -19.79 4.78 -15.13
N ASP A 371 -19.78 5.27 -16.37
CA ASP A 371 -19.74 4.42 -17.55
C ASP A 371 -18.47 3.57 -17.58
N GLY A 372 -18.63 2.27 -17.87
CA GLY A 372 -17.51 1.33 -17.97
C GLY A 372 -16.97 0.80 -16.64
N VAL A 373 -17.50 1.25 -15.49
CA VAL A 373 -17.11 0.76 -14.16
C VAL A 373 -18.33 0.31 -13.37
N ASN A 374 -18.41 -0.99 -13.08
CA ASN A 374 -19.52 -1.51 -12.28
C ASN A 374 -19.42 -1.05 -10.83
N ASN A 375 -20.57 -0.80 -10.20
CA ASN A 375 -20.67 -0.46 -8.78
C ASN A 375 -19.91 0.80 -8.37
N LEU A 376 -19.79 1.78 -9.27
CA LEU A 376 -19.19 3.09 -9.01
C LEU A 376 -20.14 4.22 -9.44
N VAL A 377 -20.25 5.25 -8.60
CA VAL A 377 -21.04 6.45 -8.88
C VAL A 377 -20.21 7.71 -8.66
N VAL A 378 -20.57 8.82 -9.32
CA VAL A 378 -20.02 10.15 -9.04
C VAL A 378 -20.51 10.58 -7.65
N ALA A 379 -19.57 10.92 -6.75
CA ALA A 379 -19.93 11.28 -5.39
C ALA A 379 -20.61 12.65 -5.35
N ASP A 380 -21.68 12.76 -4.56
CA ASP A 380 -22.31 14.03 -4.21
C ASP A 380 -22.02 14.42 -2.74
N TYR A 381 -22.73 15.42 -2.19
CA TYR A 381 -22.51 15.90 -0.82
C TYR A 381 -22.54 14.75 0.19
N SER A 382 -21.44 14.60 0.93
CA SER A 382 -21.13 13.42 1.74
C SER A 382 -20.54 13.81 3.07
N TYR A 383 -20.95 13.13 4.13
CA TYR A 383 -20.37 13.20 5.46
C TYR A 383 -19.65 11.90 5.79
N TRP A 384 -18.87 11.93 6.87
CA TRP A 384 -18.08 10.81 7.40
C TRP A 384 -16.98 10.31 6.46
N THR A 385 -15.81 10.13 7.03
CA THR A 385 -14.61 9.61 6.36
C THR A 385 -14.30 8.17 6.76
N LEU A 386 -15.35 7.36 7.04
CA LEU A 386 -15.27 5.96 7.48
C LEU A 386 -14.20 5.18 6.71
N GLY A 387 -14.16 5.38 5.39
CA GLY A 387 -13.01 5.01 4.59
C GLY A 387 -13.14 5.42 3.12
N TYR A 388 -12.00 5.65 2.50
CA TYR A 388 -11.89 6.04 1.10
C TYR A 388 -10.57 5.58 0.49
N ALA A 389 -10.58 5.27 -0.80
CA ALA A 389 -9.37 5.18 -1.59
C ALA A 389 -8.92 6.58 -2.02
N LEU A 390 -7.61 6.82 -2.07
CA LEU A 390 -7.00 8.09 -2.45
C LEU A 390 -5.85 7.84 -3.42
N SER A 391 -5.82 8.58 -4.53
CA SER A 391 -4.68 8.57 -5.44
C SER A 391 -3.59 9.56 -5.00
N GLN A 392 -2.36 9.37 -5.46
CA GLN A 392 -1.27 10.32 -5.21
C GLN A 392 -1.63 11.74 -5.69
N GLN A 393 -2.33 11.84 -6.82
CA GLN A 393 -2.79 13.12 -7.36
C GLN A 393 -3.84 13.75 -6.44
N GLY A 394 -4.79 12.97 -5.93
CA GLY A 394 -5.78 13.42 -4.96
C GLY A 394 -5.11 13.97 -3.70
N ALA A 395 -4.13 13.25 -3.13
CA ALA A 395 -3.36 13.72 -1.98
C ALA A 395 -2.67 15.06 -2.26
N ARG A 396 -2.07 15.22 -3.45
CA ARG A 396 -1.43 16.47 -3.87
C ARG A 396 -2.42 17.64 -3.95
N LYS A 397 -3.62 17.42 -4.53
CA LYS A 397 -4.66 18.43 -4.64
C LYS A 397 -5.17 18.88 -3.26
N LEU A 398 -5.42 17.92 -2.37
CA LEU A 398 -5.90 18.21 -1.01
C LEU A 398 -4.88 19.01 -0.19
N LEU A 399 -3.59 18.69 -0.31
CA LEU A 399 -2.52 19.42 0.38
C LEU A 399 -2.29 20.82 -0.22
N ALA A 400 -2.38 20.96 -1.55
CA ALA A 400 -2.21 22.24 -2.23
C ALA A 400 -3.29 23.28 -1.88
N ALA A 401 -4.44 22.85 -1.35
CA ALA A 401 -5.52 23.74 -0.91
C ALA A 401 -5.17 24.58 0.33
N ASP A 402 -4.09 24.24 1.04
CA ASP A 402 -3.66 24.89 2.28
C ASP A 402 -4.80 25.05 3.30
N PRO A 403 -5.35 23.94 3.82
CA PRO A 403 -6.58 23.98 4.61
C PRO A 403 -6.40 24.54 6.02
N PHE A 404 -5.18 24.69 6.53
CA PHE A 404 -4.97 25.09 7.93
C PHE A 404 -5.33 26.55 8.19
N THR A 405 -5.15 27.43 7.20
CA THR A 405 -5.46 28.88 7.34
C THR A 405 -6.96 29.21 7.22
N ARG A 406 -7.81 28.19 7.01
CA ARG A 406 -9.26 28.31 6.81
C ARG A 406 -9.93 26.96 7.03
N MET A 407 -9.70 26.38 8.20
CA MET A 407 -10.04 25.00 8.50
C MET A 407 -11.56 24.79 8.59
N LEU A 408 -11.99 23.70 7.96
CA LEU A 408 -13.30 23.06 8.10
C LEU A 408 -13.09 21.64 8.66
N PRO A 409 -14.12 20.97 9.19
CA PRO A 409 -14.06 19.53 9.41
C PRO A 409 -13.70 18.81 8.10
N VAL A 410 -13.00 17.68 8.18
CA VAL A 410 -12.51 16.97 6.99
C VAL A 410 -13.66 16.56 6.06
N ASP A 411 -14.81 16.21 6.62
CA ASP A 411 -16.00 15.80 5.86
C ASP A 411 -16.82 16.96 5.29
N GLU A 412 -16.55 18.21 5.67
CA GLU A 412 -17.03 19.41 4.95
C GLU A 412 -16.00 19.87 3.91
N PHE A 413 -14.71 19.79 4.24
CA PHE A 413 -13.62 20.17 3.36
C PHE A 413 -13.57 19.33 2.08
N LEU A 414 -13.69 17.99 2.19
CA LEU A 414 -13.64 17.11 1.02
C LEU A 414 -14.72 17.47 -0.02
N PRO A 415 -16.03 17.58 0.31
CA PRO A 415 -17.05 18.05 -0.63
C PRO A 415 -16.82 19.41 -1.24
N VAL A 416 -16.16 20.33 -0.52
CA VAL A 416 -15.75 21.61 -1.12
C VAL A 416 -14.76 21.34 -2.26
N MET A 417 -13.74 20.52 -2.03
CA MET A 417 -12.68 20.25 -3.02
C MET A 417 -13.17 19.55 -4.29
N PHE A 418 -14.27 18.81 -4.24
CA PHE A 418 -14.91 18.21 -5.42
C PHE A 418 -16.20 18.92 -5.87
N ASN A 419 -16.39 20.17 -5.43
CA ASN A 419 -17.44 21.07 -5.90
C ASN A 419 -18.89 20.56 -5.69
N LYS A 420 -19.13 19.89 -4.56
CA LYS A 420 -20.44 19.32 -4.16
C LYS A 420 -20.91 19.77 -2.77
N HIS A 421 -20.33 20.83 -2.23
CA HIS A 421 -20.77 21.38 -0.96
C HIS A 421 -22.00 22.29 -1.16
N PRO A 422 -23.04 22.25 -0.30
CA PRO A 422 -24.26 23.06 -0.47
C PRO A 422 -24.06 24.54 -0.12
N ASN A 423 -23.08 24.86 0.74
CA ASN A 423 -22.73 26.23 1.10
C ASN A 423 -21.69 26.80 0.12
N THR A 424 -22.11 27.76 -0.71
CA THR A 424 -21.25 28.43 -1.68
C THR A 424 -20.23 29.38 -1.05
N ASP A 425 -20.51 29.91 0.15
CA ASP A 425 -19.56 30.75 0.88
C ASP A 425 -18.31 29.94 1.22
N TYR A 426 -18.48 28.75 1.78
CA TYR A 426 -17.37 27.85 2.13
C TYR A 426 -16.54 27.48 0.90
N MET A 427 -17.20 27.23 -0.23
CA MET A 427 -16.53 26.90 -1.48
C MET A 427 -15.65 28.04 -2.00
N SER A 428 -16.06 29.30 -1.78
CA SER A 428 -15.33 30.47 -2.30
C SER A 428 -13.92 30.65 -1.72
N TYR A 429 -13.64 30.03 -0.57
CA TYR A 429 -12.33 30.10 0.09
C TYR A 429 -11.31 29.10 -0.47
N PHE A 430 -11.72 28.17 -1.34
CA PHE A 430 -10.86 27.13 -1.87
C PHE A 430 -10.90 27.11 -3.39
N GLU A 431 -9.73 27.22 -4.03
CA GLU A 431 -9.51 27.02 -5.47
C GLU A 431 -8.11 26.43 -5.69
N PRO A 432 -7.90 25.54 -6.68
CA PRO A 432 -8.92 24.93 -7.53
C PRO A 432 -9.74 23.84 -6.82
N ARG A 433 -11.05 23.76 -7.10
CA ARG A 433 -11.95 22.69 -6.62
C ARG A 433 -12.12 21.57 -7.67
N ASP A 434 -11.00 20.99 -8.10
CA ASP A 434 -10.94 20.03 -9.21
C ASP A 434 -10.69 18.57 -8.78
N LEU A 435 -11.00 18.24 -7.52
CA LEU A 435 -10.88 16.88 -7.01
C LEU A 435 -11.96 15.99 -7.66
N LYS A 436 -11.56 14.89 -8.29
CA LYS A 436 -12.46 13.91 -8.92
C LYS A 436 -12.88 12.85 -7.90
N ALA A 437 -14.05 13.05 -7.30
CA ALA A 437 -14.57 12.18 -6.26
C ALA A 437 -15.68 11.23 -6.75
N PHE A 438 -15.54 9.96 -6.38
CA PHE A 438 -16.49 8.89 -6.66
C PHE A 438 -16.86 8.15 -5.36
N SER A 439 -17.83 7.25 -5.44
CA SER A 439 -18.21 6.36 -4.34
C SER A 439 -18.55 4.99 -4.90
N VAL A 440 -18.19 3.95 -4.16
CA VAL A 440 -18.68 2.60 -4.45
C VAL A 440 -20.17 2.51 -4.13
N GLU A 441 -20.93 1.75 -4.91
CA GLU A 441 -22.37 1.55 -4.75
C GLU A 441 -22.74 0.07 -5.04
N PRO A 442 -23.18 -0.72 -4.04
CA PRO A 442 -23.41 -0.33 -2.65
C PRO A 442 -22.11 -0.23 -1.85
N LEU A 443 -22.14 0.55 -0.76
CA LEU A 443 -20.99 0.75 0.14
C LEU A 443 -20.40 -0.58 0.63
N LEU A 444 -19.09 -0.55 0.89
CA LEU A 444 -18.31 -1.72 1.28
C LEU A 444 -18.02 -1.76 2.77
N ILE A 445 -18.11 -0.62 3.45
CA ILE A 445 -17.97 -0.51 4.90
C ILE A 445 -19.03 0.42 5.48
N TYR A 446 -19.39 0.15 6.73
CA TYR A 446 -20.42 0.86 7.49
C TYR A 446 -19.89 1.15 8.90
N PRO A 447 -20.45 2.12 9.65
CA PRO A 447 -20.04 2.30 11.03
C PRO A 447 -20.46 1.09 11.87
N THR A 448 -19.68 0.78 12.91
CA THR A 448 -20.06 -0.27 13.87
C THR A 448 -21.32 0.09 14.64
N HIS A 449 -21.49 1.37 14.96
CA HIS A 449 -22.68 1.93 15.60
C HIS A 449 -23.05 3.23 14.91
N TYR A 450 -24.34 3.41 14.62
CA TYR A 450 -24.86 4.68 14.13
C TYR A 450 -25.03 5.68 15.28
N THR A 451 -25.00 6.95 14.89
CA THR A 451 -25.26 8.10 15.75
C THR A 451 -26.58 7.93 16.53
N GLY A 452 -26.52 7.49 17.78
CA GLY A 452 -27.68 7.36 18.69
C GLY A 452 -28.02 5.93 19.10
N GLU A 453 -27.33 4.94 18.52
CA GLU A 453 -27.42 3.56 18.97
C GLU A 453 -26.71 3.37 20.32
N PRO A 454 -27.19 2.44 21.17
CA PRO A 454 -26.49 2.07 22.39
C PRO A 454 -25.03 1.69 22.10
N GLY A 455 -24.08 2.26 22.85
CA GLY A 455 -22.64 2.02 22.66
C GLY A 455 -21.96 2.94 21.63
N TYR A 456 -22.69 3.85 20.98
CA TYR A 456 -22.08 4.90 20.14
C TYR A 456 -21.21 5.85 20.96
N ILE A 457 -19.96 6.07 20.55
CA ILE A 457 -19.04 7.02 21.17
C ILE A 457 -18.34 7.82 20.05
N SER A 458 -18.37 9.14 20.13
CA SER A 458 -17.64 10.03 19.22
C SER A 458 -16.46 10.70 19.92
N ASP A 459 -15.25 10.54 19.38
CA ASP A 459 -14.04 11.23 19.83
C ASP A 459 -13.88 12.63 19.23
N THR A 460 -14.59 12.92 18.13
CA THR A 460 -14.58 14.25 17.50
C THR A 460 -15.52 15.23 18.21
N GLU A 461 -16.67 14.74 18.67
CA GLU A 461 -17.73 15.58 19.26
C GLU A 461 -17.59 15.81 20.78
N THR A 462 -16.77 15.01 21.47
CA THR A 462 -16.67 15.00 22.96
C THR A 462 -15.36 15.59 23.46
N SER A 463 -14.97 16.77 22.97
CA SER A 463 -13.72 17.47 23.34
C SER A 463 -14.01 18.92 23.74
N THR A 464 -13.08 19.86 23.59
CA THR A 464 -13.33 21.29 23.81
C THR A 464 -13.49 22.01 22.48
N ILE A 465 -14.05 23.22 22.48
CA ILE A 465 -14.05 24.06 21.28
C ILE A 465 -12.64 24.52 20.93
N TRP A 466 -12.42 24.90 19.67
CA TRP A 466 -11.09 25.16 19.14
C TRP A 466 -10.34 26.31 19.83
N ASP A 467 -11.04 27.36 20.25
CA ASP A 467 -10.49 28.60 20.80
C ASP A 467 -10.58 28.72 22.32
N ASP A 468 -11.29 27.81 22.99
CA ASP A 468 -11.46 27.84 24.45
C ASP A 468 -11.41 26.43 25.07
N GLU A 469 -10.37 26.18 25.86
CA GLU A 469 -10.14 24.90 26.57
C GLU A 469 -11.08 24.70 27.76
N ALA A 470 -11.72 25.76 28.26
CA ALA A 470 -12.67 25.67 29.37
C ALA A 470 -14.07 25.24 28.91
N VAL A 471 -14.38 25.38 27.62
CA VAL A 471 -15.69 25.03 27.06
C VAL A 471 -15.65 23.60 26.51
N ALA A 472 -15.96 22.66 27.38
CA ALA A 472 -16.19 21.27 26.98
C ALA A 472 -17.48 21.15 26.16
N THR A 473 -17.41 20.37 25.08
CA THR A 473 -18.56 19.92 24.33
C THR A 473 -18.95 18.55 24.88
N ASP A 474 -20.00 18.51 25.71
CA ASP A 474 -20.67 17.26 26.01
C ASP A 474 -21.95 17.22 25.18
N TRP A 475 -21.94 16.37 24.15
CA TRP A 475 -23.10 16.25 23.27
C TRP A 475 -24.13 15.33 23.93
N ASP A 476 -24.74 15.80 25.01
CA ASP A 476 -25.76 15.08 25.76
C ASP A 476 -27.13 15.20 25.05
N ARG A 477 -27.56 14.10 24.41
CA ARG A 477 -28.69 14.09 23.47
C ARG A 477 -30.08 14.11 24.08
N GLN A 478 -30.22 14.10 25.41
CA GLN A 478 -31.56 14.16 25.99
C GLN A 478 -32.27 15.48 25.70
N HIS A 479 -31.57 16.56 25.36
CA HIS A 479 -32.17 17.91 25.19
C HIS A 479 -31.94 18.56 23.81
N ALA A 480 -31.23 17.91 22.89
CA ALA A 480 -30.97 18.49 21.56
C ALA A 480 -32.14 18.21 20.58
N ARG A 481 -32.76 19.29 20.05
CA ARG A 481 -33.75 19.25 18.93
C ARG A 481 -33.29 18.46 17.68
N LYS A 482 -32.00 18.12 17.62
CA LYS A 482 -31.29 17.35 16.57
C LYS A 482 -31.75 15.89 16.46
N THR A 483 -32.29 15.26 17.51
CA THR A 483 -32.78 13.85 17.46
C THR A 483 -33.96 13.65 16.50
N ALA A 484 -34.84 14.64 16.35
CA ALA A 484 -35.99 14.56 15.44
C ALA A 484 -35.62 14.81 13.97
N GLN A 485 -34.65 15.70 13.71
CA GLN A 485 -34.25 16.09 12.35
C GLN A 485 -33.25 15.10 11.75
N GLN A 486 -32.28 14.61 12.55
CA GLN A 486 -31.40 13.52 12.13
C GLN A 486 -32.12 12.17 12.10
N GLY A 487 -33.09 11.89 12.99
CA GLY A 487 -33.92 10.68 12.93
C GLY A 487 -34.84 10.62 11.69
N ARG A 488 -35.32 11.77 11.21
CA ARG A 488 -36.05 11.85 9.92
C ARG A 488 -35.13 11.67 8.72
N ILE A 489 -33.93 12.26 8.73
CA ILE A 489 -32.92 12.04 7.69
C ILE A 489 -32.41 10.57 7.72
N HIS A 490 -32.36 9.94 8.89
CA HIS A 490 -31.96 8.54 9.07
C HIS A 490 -32.87 7.54 8.33
N GLN A 491 -34.15 7.85 8.14
CA GLN A 491 -35.05 7.02 7.32
C GLN A 491 -34.85 7.23 5.81
N VAL A 492 -34.34 8.39 5.39
CA VAL A 492 -34.19 8.77 3.97
C VAL A 492 -32.75 8.52 3.46
N ALA A 493 -31.75 8.51 4.34
CA ALA A 493 -30.33 8.32 4.03
C ALA A 493 -29.78 6.94 4.43
N GLN A 494 -30.60 5.90 4.31
CA GLN A 494 -30.09 4.53 4.37
C GLN A 494 -29.43 4.21 3.03
N ASN A 495 -28.09 4.12 3.04
CA ASN A 495 -27.37 3.43 1.98
C ASN A 495 -27.87 1.98 1.97
N SER A 496 -28.28 1.45 0.81
CA SER A 496 -28.92 0.15 0.73
C SER A 496 -28.00 -0.95 1.27
N VAL A 497 -28.38 -1.53 2.41
CA VAL A 497 -27.73 -2.73 2.96
C VAL A 497 -28.23 -3.92 2.13
N THR A 498 -27.36 -4.58 1.39
CA THR A 498 -27.74 -5.81 0.69
C THR A 498 -27.95 -6.93 1.70
N GLY A 499 -29.20 -7.21 2.03
CA GLY A 499 -29.55 -8.32 2.91
C GLY A 499 -31.04 -8.43 3.17
N ASP A 500 -31.87 -8.59 2.12
CA ASP A 500 -33.23 -9.16 2.22
C ASP A 500 -33.81 -9.49 0.82
N SER A 501 -33.06 -10.23 0.01
CA SER A 501 -33.62 -10.87 -1.18
C SER A 501 -32.99 -12.25 -1.37
N PRO A 502 -33.78 -13.34 -1.38
CA PRO A 502 -33.24 -14.65 -1.60
C PRO A 502 -32.69 -14.74 -3.02
N PRO A 503 -31.53 -15.39 -3.24
CA PRO A 503 -30.95 -15.52 -4.56
C PRO A 503 -31.90 -16.28 -5.50
N PRO A 504 -32.02 -15.88 -6.78
CA PRO A 504 -32.69 -16.71 -7.77
C PRO A 504 -31.95 -18.05 -7.84
N ALA A 505 -32.71 -19.15 -7.81
CA ALA A 505 -32.18 -20.51 -7.83
C ALA A 505 -31.30 -20.74 -9.07
N ALA A 506 -29.98 -20.69 -8.88
CA ALA A 506 -29.01 -21.13 -9.86
C ALA A 506 -28.27 -22.35 -9.30
N ARG A 507 -28.48 -23.46 -10.02
CA ARG A 507 -28.00 -24.83 -9.86
C ARG A 507 -26.69 -25.00 -9.09
N ALA A 508 -26.78 -25.84 -8.07
CA ALA A 508 -25.65 -26.43 -7.37
C ALA A 508 -24.73 -27.21 -8.32
N SER A 509 -23.45 -26.90 -8.32
CA SER A 509 -22.37 -27.88 -8.48
C SER A 509 -21.56 -27.87 -7.20
N ARG A 510 -21.57 -29.03 -6.53
CA ARG A 510 -20.73 -29.40 -5.38
C ARG A 510 -19.26 -29.48 -5.80
N ASP A 511 -18.41 -29.61 -4.76
CA ASP A 511 -16.96 -29.81 -4.76
C ASP A 511 -16.27 -28.44 -4.57
N GLU A 512 -15.57 -28.13 -3.48
CA GLU A 512 -14.56 -28.91 -2.75
C GLU A 512 -14.37 -28.46 -1.29
N LEU A 513 -13.80 -29.40 -0.52
CA LEU A 513 -13.22 -29.30 0.83
C LEU A 513 -11.97 -28.42 0.88
#